data_AF-A0A8H6S4N6-F1
#
_entry.id   AF-A0A8H6S4N6-F1
#
_cell.length_a   1.000
_cell.length_b   1.000
_cell.length_c   1.000
_cell.angle_alpha   90.00
_cell.angle_beta   90.00
_cell.angle_gamma   90.00
#
_symmetry.space_group_name_H-M   'P 1'
#
loop_
_entity.id
_entity.type
_entity.pdbx_description
1 polymer ?
#
loop_
_entity_poly.entity_id
_entity_poly.type
_entity_poly.pdbx_seq_one_letter_code
_entity_poly.pdbx_strand_id
1 'polypeptide(L)'
;MFSPKILPCEIRQSYSRLLSSTDSTRHQNLPTDGPVEVRLGSQSLFREMRLRCMLNICFVFGSLSSAHAAPSPKDSSSPTTDSIFPISFVGNIASLQQTNFAGDTRIYMQQPDNSITELNINGPLSSARLVGTMTLVPAAEVQFQSLIAAVSLDPGAFGVEAHVFFISPQNTLAEYFTANNQPWKGGVSCTTCIDRQGFAVQPGNRVLYAMSTQAPEGTGNFKLRVGFVSAGSPGTLSEAEFNPSTGWKLVQLQA
;
A
#
# COMPACT_ATOMS: atom_id res chain seq x y z
N MET A 1 -28.10 -34.05 -24.23
CA MET A 1 -27.71 -32.68 -24.60
C MET A 1 -28.32 -31.75 -23.56
N PHE A 2 -27.60 -31.48 -22.47
CA PHE A 2 -28.08 -30.63 -21.38
C PHE A 2 -27.28 -29.33 -21.39
N SER A 3 -27.98 -28.22 -21.59
CA SER A 3 -27.42 -26.87 -21.62
C SER A 3 -27.54 -26.26 -20.22
N PRO A 4 -26.44 -25.91 -19.53
CA PRO A 4 -26.53 -25.26 -18.22
C PRO A 4 -26.87 -23.78 -18.44
N LYS A 5 -28.03 -23.35 -17.93
CA LYS A 5 -28.39 -21.94 -17.80
C LYS A 5 -27.59 -21.33 -16.65
N ILE A 6 -26.65 -20.45 -16.97
CA ILE A 6 -25.99 -19.56 -16.01
C ILE A 6 -26.95 -18.40 -15.72
N LEU A 7 -27.33 -18.21 -14.46
CA LEU A 7 -28.05 -17.02 -14.00
C LEU A 7 -27.04 -15.90 -13.72
N PRO A 8 -27.30 -14.66 -14.16
CA PRO A 8 -26.42 -13.53 -13.89
C PRO A 8 -26.50 -13.10 -12.43
N CYS A 9 -25.33 -12.88 -11.82
CA CYS A 9 -25.21 -12.26 -10.51
C CYS A 9 -25.38 -10.74 -10.69
N GLU A 10 -26.58 -10.21 -10.41
CA GLU A 10 -26.82 -8.77 -10.34
C GLU A 10 -26.13 -8.18 -9.10
N ILE A 11 -25.08 -7.38 -9.34
CA ILE A 11 -24.50 -6.51 -8.32
C ILE A 11 -25.34 -5.23 -8.26
N ARG A 12 -26.17 -5.10 -7.23
CA ARG A 12 -26.84 -3.83 -6.89
C ARG A 12 -25.80 -2.83 -6.39
N GLN A 13 -25.44 -1.86 -7.22
CA GLN A 13 -24.77 -0.64 -6.77
C GLN A 13 -25.78 0.29 -6.11
N SER A 14 -25.66 0.48 -4.79
CA SER A 14 -26.43 1.48 -4.06
C SER A 14 -25.76 2.85 -4.20
N TYR A 15 -26.20 3.63 -5.19
CA TYR A 15 -25.88 5.06 -5.29
C TYR A 15 -26.63 5.83 -4.19
N SER A 16 -25.91 6.31 -3.18
CA SER A 16 -26.44 7.32 -2.26
C SER A 16 -26.10 8.70 -2.83
N ARG A 17 -27.05 9.28 -3.58
CA ARG A 17 -27.08 10.72 -3.86
C ARG A 17 -27.46 11.44 -2.58
N LEU A 18 -26.61 12.35 -2.09
CA LEU A 18 -27.07 13.43 -1.22
C LEU A 18 -26.80 14.77 -1.91
N LEU A 19 -27.86 15.57 -1.87
CA LEU A 19 -28.13 16.74 -2.68
C LEU A 19 -27.30 17.95 -2.25
N SER A 20 -27.06 18.81 -3.25
CA SER A 20 -26.63 20.18 -3.09
C SER A 20 -27.57 20.97 -2.18
N SER A 21 -27.00 21.74 -1.27
CA SER A 21 -27.64 22.91 -0.68
C SER A 21 -26.65 24.07 -0.82
N THR A 22 -26.95 24.93 -1.80
CA THR A 22 -26.52 26.31 -1.82
C THR A 22 -27.22 27.03 -0.67
N ASP A 23 -26.47 27.69 0.21
CA ASP A 23 -26.97 28.91 0.81
C ASP A 23 -25.84 29.90 1.08
N SER A 24 -26.11 31.15 0.71
CA SER A 24 -25.21 32.29 0.73
C SER A 24 -25.74 33.30 1.72
N THR A 25 -24.84 33.91 2.49
CA THR A 25 -24.97 35.19 3.20
C THR A 25 -26.00 35.22 4.36
N ARG A 26 -25.66 35.62 5.60
CA ARG A 26 -25.22 36.97 5.98
C ARG A 26 -24.94 37.08 7.50
N HIS A 27 -23.99 37.95 7.83
CA HIS A 27 -23.78 38.75 9.07
C HIS A 27 -23.76 38.12 10.48
N GLN A 28 -22.59 38.28 11.08
CA GLN A 28 -22.27 38.23 12.50
C GLN A 28 -22.99 39.32 13.30
N ASN A 29 -23.46 38.96 14.50
CA ASN A 29 -23.47 39.78 15.72
C ASN A 29 -23.57 38.84 16.95
N LEU A 30 -22.61 38.96 17.88
CA LEU A 30 -22.57 38.38 19.24
C LEU A 30 -23.46 39.20 20.21
N PRO A 31 -23.55 38.88 21.53
CA PRO A 31 -23.71 37.59 22.24
C PRO A 31 -24.83 37.66 23.32
N THR A 32 -25.21 36.54 23.97
CA THR A 32 -25.55 36.49 25.42
C THR A 32 -25.84 35.06 25.94
N ASP A 33 -25.62 34.92 27.25
CA ASP A 33 -25.55 33.76 28.15
C ASP A 33 -26.69 32.72 28.14
N GLY A 34 -26.33 31.48 28.53
CA GLY A 34 -27.24 30.52 29.17
C GLY A 34 -26.99 29.04 28.81
N PRO A 35 -26.90 28.12 29.79
CA PRO A 35 -26.65 26.70 29.52
C PRO A 35 -27.96 25.98 29.16
N VAL A 36 -27.95 25.22 28.05
CA VAL A 36 -29.05 24.31 27.70
C VAL A 36 -28.52 22.89 27.68
N GLU A 37 -28.93 22.15 28.70
CA GLU A 37 -28.83 20.71 28.81
C GLU A 37 -29.80 20.07 27.80
N VAL A 38 -29.29 19.24 26.88
CA VAL A 38 -30.14 18.35 26.07
C VAL A 38 -29.59 16.93 26.15
N ARG A 39 -30.23 16.13 27.01
CA ARG A 39 -30.20 14.66 26.99
C ARG A 39 -31.20 14.15 25.95
N LEU A 40 -30.70 13.47 24.91
CA LEU A 40 -31.41 12.46 24.13
C LEU A 40 -30.29 11.48 23.67
N GLY A 41 -30.22 10.20 24.00
CA GLY A 41 -31.28 9.26 24.28
C GLY A 41 -31.70 8.53 23.00
N SER A 42 -30.90 7.60 22.48
CA SER A 42 -31.45 6.44 21.76
C SER A 42 -30.49 5.25 21.79
N GLN A 43 -31.09 4.13 22.19
CA GLN A 43 -30.52 2.79 22.24
C GLN A 43 -30.76 2.08 20.90
N SER A 44 -30.20 0.86 20.81
CA SER A 44 -30.49 -0.22 19.86
C SER A 44 -29.66 -0.17 18.56
N LEU A 45 -29.11 -1.25 18.01
CA LEU A 45 -29.46 -2.67 18.11
C LEU A 45 -28.19 -3.48 17.76
N PHE A 46 -27.63 -4.23 18.72
CA PHE A 46 -26.70 -5.32 18.40
C PHE A 46 -27.51 -6.52 17.92
N ARG A 47 -27.41 -6.86 16.63
CA ARG A 47 -27.90 -8.14 16.11
C ARG A 47 -26.77 -9.17 16.21
N GLU A 48 -26.91 -10.09 17.18
CA GLU A 48 -26.24 -11.38 17.16
C GLU A 48 -26.63 -12.13 15.87
N MET A 49 -25.65 -12.51 15.05
CA MET A 49 -25.80 -13.61 14.09
C MET A 49 -25.07 -14.84 14.65
N ARG A 50 -25.82 -15.66 15.39
CA ARG A 50 -25.45 -17.05 15.66
C ARG A 50 -25.97 -17.90 14.52
N LEU A 51 -25.10 -18.33 13.61
CA LEU A 51 -25.43 -19.39 12.67
C LEU A 51 -24.83 -20.71 13.17
N ARG A 52 -25.69 -21.51 13.82
CA ARG A 52 -25.47 -22.92 14.10
C ARG A 52 -25.82 -23.71 12.83
N CYS A 53 -24.87 -24.45 12.28
CA CYS A 53 -25.16 -25.62 11.45
C CYS A 53 -24.48 -26.85 12.07
N MET A 54 -25.23 -27.47 12.97
CA MET A 54 -25.36 -28.93 13.15
C MET A 54 -25.60 -29.57 11.77
N LEU A 55 -25.29 -30.83 11.43
CA LEU A 55 -24.80 -32.02 12.09
C LEU A 55 -24.87 -33.13 11.00
N ASN A 56 -23.95 -34.10 11.05
CA ASN A 56 -24.03 -35.47 10.50
C ASN A 56 -24.33 -35.67 9.01
N ILE A 57 -23.44 -36.44 8.36
CA ILE A 57 -23.80 -37.70 7.71
C ILE A 57 -22.56 -38.60 7.70
N CYS A 58 -22.69 -39.76 8.34
CA CYS A 58 -21.78 -40.89 8.20
C CYS A 58 -22.03 -41.57 6.85
N PHE A 59 -20.98 -41.89 6.10
CA PHE A 59 -21.04 -42.95 5.09
C PHE A 59 -19.90 -43.96 5.25
N VAL A 60 -20.38 -45.17 5.51
CA VAL A 60 -19.86 -46.53 5.46
C VAL A 60 -18.69 -46.79 4.50
N PHE A 61 -17.80 -47.65 4.99
CA PHE A 61 -16.68 -48.32 4.31
C PHE A 61 -17.11 -49.08 3.06
N GLY A 62 -16.33 -48.91 1.99
CA GLY A 62 -16.35 -49.77 0.80
C GLY A 62 -14.96 -49.81 0.17
N SER A 63 -14.13 -50.76 0.58
CA SER A 63 -12.84 -51.07 -0.04
C SER A 63 -13.06 -51.85 -1.33
N LEU A 64 -12.94 -51.17 -2.47
CA LEU A 64 -12.82 -51.77 -3.80
C LEU A 64 -11.42 -51.48 -4.34
N SER A 65 -10.55 -52.49 -4.30
CA SER A 65 -9.26 -52.48 -4.97
C SER A 65 -9.45 -52.68 -6.47
N SER A 66 -9.64 -51.58 -7.19
CA SER A 66 -9.53 -51.57 -8.66
C SER A 66 -8.12 -51.13 -9.05
N ALA A 67 -7.30 -52.10 -9.49
CA ALA A 67 -6.01 -51.85 -10.11
C ALA A 67 -6.20 -51.02 -11.39
N HIS A 68 -6.12 -49.70 -11.27
CA HIS A 68 -5.97 -48.80 -12.40
C HIS A 68 -4.51 -48.83 -12.84
N ALA A 69 -4.27 -49.27 -14.07
CA ALA A 69 -3.01 -49.07 -14.76
C ALA A 69 -2.63 -47.59 -14.63
N ALA A 70 -1.47 -47.33 -14.02
CA ALA A 70 -0.94 -45.99 -13.89
C ALA A 70 -0.82 -45.37 -15.29
N PRO A 71 -1.45 -44.22 -15.57
CA PRO A 71 -1.10 -43.47 -16.76
C PRO A 71 0.39 -43.13 -16.68
N SER A 72 1.13 -43.55 -17.70
CA SER A 72 2.52 -43.14 -17.92
C SER A 72 2.61 -41.63 -17.66
N PRO A 73 3.55 -41.14 -16.82
CA PRO A 73 3.70 -39.71 -16.59
C PRO A 73 4.05 -39.06 -17.93
N LYS A 74 3.02 -38.55 -18.61
CA LYS A 74 3.18 -37.66 -19.75
C LYS A 74 3.89 -36.44 -19.22
N ASP A 75 5.10 -36.25 -19.73
CA ASP A 75 5.82 -35.00 -19.76
C ASP A 75 5.63 -34.16 -18.51
N SER A 76 6.52 -34.39 -17.53
CA SER A 76 6.96 -33.30 -16.68
C SER A 76 7.40 -32.18 -17.61
N SER A 77 6.49 -31.24 -17.91
CA SER A 77 6.85 -29.95 -18.46
C SER A 77 7.87 -29.40 -17.50
N SER A 78 9.14 -29.49 -17.87
CA SER A 78 10.21 -28.77 -17.19
C SER A 78 9.66 -27.36 -16.96
N PRO A 79 9.66 -26.83 -15.71
CA PRO A 79 9.18 -25.49 -15.47
C PRO A 79 9.86 -24.60 -16.51
N THR A 80 9.02 -24.02 -17.37
CA THR A 80 9.43 -23.21 -18.49
C THR A 80 10.40 -22.18 -17.97
N THR A 81 11.66 -22.29 -18.42
CA THR A 81 12.70 -21.26 -18.48
C THR A 81 12.52 -20.13 -17.49
N ASP A 82 13.41 -20.05 -16.50
CA ASP A 82 13.68 -18.84 -15.72
C ASP A 82 13.41 -17.62 -16.60
N SER A 83 12.32 -16.91 -16.34
CA SER A 83 12.04 -15.64 -17.01
C SER A 83 13.02 -14.65 -16.40
N ILE A 84 14.28 -14.75 -16.82
CA ILE A 84 15.34 -13.82 -16.47
C ILE A 84 15.00 -12.56 -17.24
N PHE A 85 14.23 -11.68 -16.62
CA PHE A 85 14.18 -10.29 -17.05
C PHE A 85 15.59 -9.74 -16.85
N PRO A 86 16.31 -9.31 -17.91
CA PRO A 86 17.64 -8.76 -17.75
C PRO A 86 17.52 -7.40 -17.05
N ILE A 87 17.57 -7.43 -15.73
CA ILE A 87 17.47 -6.27 -14.87
C ILE A 87 18.85 -6.02 -14.30
N SER A 88 19.47 -4.91 -14.68
CA SER A 88 20.65 -4.40 -14.00
C SER A 88 20.18 -3.47 -12.89
N PHE A 89 20.73 -3.62 -11.69
CA PHE A 89 20.44 -2.70 -10.59
C PHE A 89 21.66 -2.59 -9.70
N VAL A 90 21.72 -1.50 -8.94
CA VAL A 90 22.74 -1.24 -7.94
C VAL A 90 22.08 -1.04 -6.59
N GLY A 91 22.68 -1.59 -5.54
CA GLY A 91 22.20 -1.37 -4.18
C GLY A 91 20.90 -2.11 -3.85
N ASN A 92 20.00 -1.40 -3.18
CA ASN A 92 18.85 -1.98 -2.50
C ASN A 92 17.60 -1.95 -3.38
N ILE A 93 16.66 -2.83 -3.07
CA ILE A 93 15.35 -2.90 -3.72
C ILE A 93 14.26 -2.76 -2.66
N ALA A 94 13.16 -2.13 -3.04
CA ALA A 94 11.91 -2.17 -2.29
C ALA A 94 10.83 -2.77 -3.19
N SER A 95 9.80 -3.35 -2.58
CA SER A 95 8.66 -3.83 -3.34
C SER A 95 7.36 -3.59 -2.60
N LEU A 96 6.30 -3.42 -3.36
CA LEU A 96 4.95 -3.46 -2.88
C LEU A 96 4.19 -4.52 -3.67
N GLN A 97 3.21 -5.15 -3.03
CA GLN A 97 2.28 -6.06 -3.70
C GLN A 97 0.84 -5.61 -3.46
N GLN A 98 0.02 -5.68 -4.51
CA GLN A 98 -1.42 -5.44 -4.42
C GLN A 98 -2.13 -6.73 -4.07
N THR A 99 -3.09 -6.65 -3.13
CA THR A 99 -3.89 -7.81 -2.76
C THR A 99 -5.13 -7.99 -3.62
N ASN A 100 -5.70 -6.92 -4.22
CA ASN A 100 -6.96 -7.01 -4.99
C ASN A 100 -6.76 -7.39 -6.46
N PHE A 101 -5.53 -7.32 -6.98
CA PHE A 101 -5.19 -7.77 -8.34
C PHE A 101 -4.12 -8.85 -8.20
N ALA A 102 -4.50 -10.11 -8.45
CA ALA A 102 -3.66 -11.27 -8.22
C ALA A 102 -2.28 -11.13 -8.88
N GLY A 103 -1.28 -10.77 -8.06
CA GLY A 103 0.11 -10.67 -8.46
C GLY A 103 0.56 -9.35 -9.08
N ASP A 104 -0.20 -8.24 -9.02
CA ASP A 104 0.38 -6.91 -9.33
C ASP A 104 1.40 -6.56 -8.24
N THR A 105 2.66 -6.50 -8.64
CA THR A 105 3.81 -6.25 -7.78
C THR A 105 4.62 -5.12 -8.39
N ARG A 106 4.89 -4.09 -7.59
CA ARG A 106 5.79 -3.00 -7.94
C ARG A 106 7.13 -3.23 -7.29
N ILE A 107 8.19 -3.22 -8.07
CA ILE A 107 9.56 -3.30 -7.57
C ILE A 107 10.24 -1.97 -7.89
N TYR A 108 10.81 -1.35 -6.86
CA TYR A 108 11.58 -0.13 -6.95
C TYR A 108 13.04 -0.45 -6.76
N MET A 109 13.87 -0.02 -7.70
CA MET A 109 15.30 -0.35 -7.70
C MET A 109 16.10 0.77 -8.31
N GLN A 110 17.31 0.96 -7.80
CA GLN A 110 18.24 1.91 -8.38
C GLN A 110 18.97 1.28 -9.57
N GLN A 111 19.00 2.00 -10.68
CA GLN A 111 19.68 1.61 -11.91
C GLN A 111 21.17 2.03 -11.89
N PRO A 112 22.03 1.45 -12.72
CA PRO A 112 23.43 1.88 -12.84
C PRO A 112 23.61 3.36 -13.21
N ASP A 113 22.62 3.97 -13.87
CA ASP A 113 22.57 5.41 -14.16
C ASP A 113 22.18 6.28 -12.96
N ASN A 114 22.05 5.67 -11.77
CA ASN A 114 21.69 6.27 -10.49
C ASN A 114 20.20 6.61 -10.31
N SER A 115 19.36 6.46 -11.33
CA SER A 115 17.91 6.67 -11.22
C SER A 115 17.21 5.57 -10.41
N ILE A 116 16.04 5.85 -9.83
CA ILE A 116 15.17 4.78 -9.29
C ILE A 116 14.11 4.49 -10.34
N THR A 117 13.99 3.21 -10.71
CA THR A 117 13.01 2.70 -11.67
C THR A 117 11.96 1.87 -10.93
N GLU A 118 10.70 2.06 -11.32
CA GLU A 118 9.60 1.15 -11.00
C GLU A 118 9.48 0.09 -12.09
N LEU A 119 9.44 -1.18 -11.68
CA LEU A 119 8.99 -2.30 -12.50
C LEU A 119 7.59 -2.69 -12.08
N ASN A 120 6.69 -2.81 -13.05
CA ASN A 120 5.36 -3.37 -12.87
C ASN A 120 5.38 -4.83 -13.32
N ILE A 121 5.22 -5.74 -12.37
CA ILE A 121 5.20 -7.18 -12.59
C ILE A 121 3.80 -7.70 -12.27
N ASN A 122 3.25 -8.55 -13.14
CA ASN A 122 1.96 -9.18 -12.92
C ASN A 122 2.07 -10.71 -12.95
N GLY A 123 1.37 -11.35 -12.01
CA GLY A 123 1.27 -12.81 -11.90
C GLY A 123 2.22 -13.40 -10.85
N PRO A 124 2.11 -14.71 -10.57
CA PRO A 124 3.00 -15.40 -9.64
C PRO A 124 4.42 -15.46 -10.20
N LEU A 125 5.45 -15.56 -9.34
CA LEU A 125 6.86 -15.60 -9.76
C LEU A 125 7.15 -16.67 -10.84
N SER A 126 6.46 -17.82 -10.77
CA SER A 126 6.60 -18.91 -11.75
C SER A 126 6.14 -18.57 -13.16
N SER A 127 5.34 -17.50 -13.33
CA SER A 127 4.80 -17.05 -14.61
C SER A 127 4.68 -15.52 -14.65
N ALA A 128 5.56 -14.83 -13.93
CA ALA A 128 5.51 -13.39 -13.78
C ALA A 128 5.80 -12.75 -15.15
N ARG A 129 5.06 -11.69 -15.48
CA ARG A 129 5.30 -10.90 -16.69
C ARG A 129 5.61 -9.46 -16.32
N LEU A 130 6.68 -8.91 -16.89
CA LEU A 130 6.93 -7.48 -16.86
C LEU A 130 5.86 -6.79 -17.72
N VAL A 131 5.01 -6.00 -17.08
CA VAL A 131 3.94 -5.23 -17.72
C VAL A 131 4.44 -3.87 -18.16
N GLY A 132 5.38 -3.28 -17.42
CA GLY A 132 5.93 -1.97 -17.74
C GLY A 132 7.09 -1.57 -16.86
N THR A 133 7.80 -0.55 -17.31
CA THR A 133 8.93 0.06 -16.62
C THR A 133 8.77 1.57 -16.67
N MET A 134 9.11 2.27 -15.60
CA MET A 134 9.23 3.72 -15.64
C MET A 134 10.37 4.21 -14.74
N THR A 135 11.09 5.23 -15.20
CA THR A 135 11.95 6.01 -14.31
C THR A 135 11.05 6.77 -13.34
N LEU A 136 11.11 6.41 -12.07
CA LEU A 136 10.35 7.04 -11.01
C LEU A 136 11.07 8.28 -10.48
N VAL A 137 12.34 8.12 -10.09
CA VAL A 137 13.15 9.20 -9.54
C VAL A 137 14.33 9.49 -10.49
N PRO A 138 14.50 10.74 -10.95
CA PRO A 138 15.65 11.12 -11.77
C PRO A 138 16.98 10.88 -11.05
N ALA A 139 18.01 10.52 -11.82
CA ALA A 139 19.35 10.23 -11.31
C ALA A 139 19.98 11.35 -10.46
N ALA A 140 19.63 12.61 -10.74
CA ALA A 140 20.16 13.78 -10.03
C ALA A 140 19.62 13.93 -8.59
N GLU A 141 18.54 13.22 -8.26
CA GLU A 141 17.83 13.38 -6.97
C GLU A 141 18.13 12.23 -6.00
N VAL A 142 18.84 11.20 -6.44
CA VAL A 142 19.10 9.99 -5.65
C VAL A 142 20.58 9.87 -5.30
N GLN A 143 20.90 9.49 -4.06
CA GLN A 143 22.26 9.13 -3.69
C GLN A 143 22.68 7.81 -4.36
N PHE A 144 23.95 7.66 -4.76
CA PHE A 144 24.44 6.38 -5.26
C PHE A 144 24.36 5.28 -4.19
N GLN A 145 23.83 4.11 -4.57
CA GLN A 145 23.49 2.99 -3.67
C GLN A 145 22.52 3.40 -2.55
N SER A 146 21.54 4.25 -2.87
CA SER A 146 20.55 4.69 -1.89
C SER A 146 19.81 3.50 -1.29
N LEU A 147 19.47 3.61 0.00
CA LEU A 147 18.47 2.73 0.58
C LEU A 147 17.11 3.13 0.02
N ILE A 148 16.27 2.15 -0.28
CA ILE A 148 14.92 2.37 -0.81
C ILE A 148 13.95 1.68 0.14
N ALA A 149 12.91 2.39 0.54
CA ALA A 149 11.77 1.82 1.24
C ALA A 149 10.50 2.23 0.52
N ALA A 150 9.49 1.35 0.53
CA ALA A 150 8.21 1.65 -0.09
C ALA A 150 7.09 1.22 0.85
N VAL A 151 5.98 1.95 0.82
CA VAL A 151 4.76 1.60 1.56
C VAL A 151 3.53 2.04 0.77
N SER A 152 2.45 1.29 0.87
CA SER A 152 1.13 1.73 0.40
C SER A 152 0.22 2.02 1.57
N LEU A 153 -0.62 3.06 1.45
CA LEU A 153 -1.67 3.30 2.44
C LEU A 153 -2.82 2.33 2.29
N ASP A 154 -3.02 1.72 1.12
CA ASP A 154 -4.06 0.72 0.90
C ASP A 154 -3.47 -0.52 0.22
N PRO A 155 -3.21 -1.61 0.98
CA PRO A 155 -2.67 -2.83 0.40
C PRO A 155 -3.61 -3.46 -0.64
N GLY A 156 -4.90 -3.13 -0.63
CA GLY A 156 -5.88 -3.56 -1.60
C GLY A 156 -5.80 -2.81 -2.93
N ALA A 157 -5.43 -1.53 -2.92
CA ALA A 157 -5.54 -0.68 -4.10
C ALA A 157 -4.31 0.23 -4.28
N PHE A 158 -3.37 -0.17 -5.13
CA PHE A 158 -2.22 0.65 -5.55
C PHE A 158 -2.62 2.02 -6.11
N GLY A 159 -3.84 2.13 -6.63
CA GLY A 159 -4.40 3.39 -7.11
C GLY A 159 -4.82 4.38 -6.02
N VAL A 160 -4.78 3.99 -4.74
CA VAL A 160 -5.19 4.87 -3.63
C VAL A 160 -4.01 5.69 -3.14
N GLU A 161 -2.94 5.06 -2.65
CA GLU A 161 -1.71 5.79 -2.30
C GLU A 161 -0.49 4.88 -2.16
N ALA A 162 0.63 5.26 -2.75
CA ALA A 162 1.93 4.60 -2.60
C ALA A 162 3.04 5.63 -2.43
N HIS A 163 3.98 5.32 -1.55
CA HIS A 163 5.12 6.17 -1.20
C HIS A 163 6.41 5.38 -1.36
N VAL A 164 7.42 6.02 -1.94
CA VAL A 164 8.77 5.50 -2.13
C VAL A 164 9.74 6.49 -1.53
N PHE A 165 10.43 6.05 -0.48
CA PHE A 165 11.41 6.82 0.26
C PHE A 165 12.82 6.38 -0.11
N PHE A 166 13.72 7.35 -0.18
CA PHE A 166 15.13 7.15 -0.47
C PHE A 166 15.97 8.25 0.18
N ILE A 167 17.29 8.12 0.08
CA ILE A 167 18.24 9.13 0.52
C ILE A 167 18.72 9.94 -0.69
N SER A 168 18.62 11.27 -0.59
CA SER A 168 19.07 12.24 -1.59
C SER A 168 20.60 12.41 -1.58
N PRO A 169 21.21 13.00 -2.63
CA PRO A 169 22.63 13.35 -2.63
C PRO A 169 23.07 14.25 -1.47
N GLN A 170 22.14 14.99 -0.87
CA GLN A 170 22.40 15.84 0.30
C GLN A 170 22.35 15.07 1.63
N ASN A 171 22.24 13.73 1.60
CA ASN A 171 22.03 12.87 2.76
C ASN A 171 20.78 13.27 3.56
N THR A 172 19.68 13.60 2.88
CA THR A 172 18.38 13.83 3.51
C THR A 172 17.38 12.78 3.04
N LEU A 173 16.36 12.51 3.86
CA LEU A 173 15.21 11.74 3.39
C LEU A 173 14.49 12.51 2.26
N ALA A 174 14.09 11.76 1.24
CA ALA A 174 13.34 12.23 0.09
C ALA A 174 12.24 11.22 -0.26
N GLU A 175 11.21 11.68 -0.96
CA GLU A 175 10.02 10.90 -1.27
C GLU A 175 9.51 11.17 -2.68
N TYR A 176 9.08 10.10 -3.34
CA TYR A 176 8.10 10.17 -4.41
C TYR A 176 6.85 9.44 -3.95
N PHE A 177 5.67 10.02 -4.19
CA PHE A 177 4.40 9.38 -3.89
C PHE A 177 3.37 9.59 -5.01
N THR A 178 2.43 8.66 -5.11
CA THR A 178 1.23 8.79 -5.93
C THR A 178 0.01 8.60 -5.05
N ALA A 179 -1.07 9.33 -5.34
CA ALA A 179 -2.34 9.24 -4.63
C ALA A 179 -3.50 9.33 -5.63
N ASN A 180 -4.59 8.59 -5.43
CA ASN A 180 -5.83 8.68 -6.21
C ASN A 180 -5.60 8.63 -7.73
N ASN A 181 -4.78 7.67 -8.19
CA ASN A 181 -4.35 7.49 -9.58
C ASN A 181 -3.74 8.75 -10.23
N GLN A 182 -3.21 9.68 -9.43
CA GLN A 182 -2.49 10.84 -9.95
C GLN A 182 -1.07 10.46 -10.35
N PRO A 183 -0.43 11.23 -11.25
CA PRO A 183 0.99 11.07 -11.52
C PRO A 183 1.82 11.15 -10.23
N TRP A 184 2.94 10.45 -10.23
CA TRP A 184 3.92 10.55 -9.15
C TRP A 184 4.35 12.00 -8.92
N LYS A 185 4.44 12.38 -7.65
CA LYS A 185 4.90 13.68 -7.17
C LYS A 185 6.10 13.45 -6.28
N GLY A 186 7.13 14.28 -6.43
CA GLY A 186 8.34 14.18 -5.64
C GLY A 186 9.31 15.30 -5.98
N GLY A 187 10.49 15.22 -5.37
CA GLY A 187 11.58 16.15 -5.62
C GLY A 187 11.33 17.55 -5.06
N VAL A 188 12.22 18.48 -5.43
CA VAL A 188 12.28 19.82 -4.84
C VAL A 188 11.01 20.66 -5.02
N SER A 189 10.21 20.38 -6.04
CA SER A 189 8.95 21.11 -6.30
C SER A 189 7.77 20.59 -5.45
N CYS A 190 7.90 19.40 -4.86
CA CYS A 190 6.86 18.83 -4.03
C CYS A 190 6.82 19.54 -2.66
N THR A 191 5.77 20.33 -2.43
CA THR A 191 5.59 21.08 -1.17
C THR A 191 5.03 20.23 -0.03
N THR A 192 4.46 19.07 -0.35
CA THR A 192 3.85 18.14 0.61
C THR A 192 4.75 16.93 0.94
N CYS A 193 5.85 16.74 0.21
CA CYS A 193 6.75 15.60 0.38
C CYS A 193 7.70 15.79 1.57
N ILE A 194 8.26 14.67 2.05
CA ILE A 194 9.22 14.66 3.15
C ILE A 194 10.49 15.49 2.88
N ASP A 195 10.85 15.69 1.61
CA ASP A 195 12.04 16.40 1.13
C ASP A 195 12.20 17.78 1.78
N ARG A 196 11.09 18.48 2.00
CA ARG A 196 11.06 19.84 2.57
C ARG A 196 11.43 19.89 4.05
N GLN A 197 11.36 18.77 4.74
CA GLN A 197 11.70 18.71 6.16
C GLN A 197 13.21 18.71 6.40
N GLY A 198 14.01 18.35 5.39
CA GLY A 198 15.46 18.30 5.52
C GLY A 198 15.93 17.33 6.60
N PHE A 199 15.20 16.24 6.83
CA PHE A 199 15.59 15.23 7.81
C PHE A 199 16.93 14.60 7.41
N ALA A 200 17.99 15.05 8.06
CA ALA A 200 19.35 14.61 7.79
C ALA A 200 19.57 13.16 8.24
N VAL A 201 20.05 12.35 7.31
CA VAL A 201 20.37 10.93 7.49
C VAL A 201 21.86 10.82 7.81
N GLN A 202 22.22 9.96 8.75
CA GLN A 202 23.61 9.71 9.09
C GLN A 202 24.35 9.12 7.87
N PRO A 203 25.52 9.67 7.48
CA PRO A 203 26.34 9.05 6.45
C PRO A 203 26.68 7.59 6.77
N GLY A 204 26.56 6.72 5.78
CA GLY A 204 26.75 5.27 5.97
C GLY A 204 25.56 4.56 6.62
N ASN A 205 24.39 5.22 6.74
CA ASN A 205 23.14 4.59 7.17
C ASN A 205 22.92 3.26 6.42
N ARG A 206 22.47 2.25 7.17
CA ARG A 206 22.19 0.89 6.68
C ARG A 206 20.74 0.47 6.89
N VAL A 207 19.90 1.35 7.44
CA VAL A 207 18.51 1.07 7.76
C VAL A 207 17.61 2.14 7.15
N LEU A 208 16.69 1.71 6.30
CA LEU A 208 15.56 2.50 5.87
C LEU A 208 14.36 1.57 5.80
N TYR A 209 13.27 1.93 6.46
CA TYR A 209 11.99 1.24 6.32
C TYR A 209 10.86 2.25 6.28
N ALA A 210 9.74 1.83 5.73
CA ALA A 210 8.52 2.60 5.71
C ALA A 210 7.35 1.72 6.16
N MET A 211 6.45 2.29 6.94
CA MET A 211 5.24 1.61 7.39
C MET A 211 4.07 2.58 7.42
N SER A 212 2.89 2.02 7.19
CA SER A 212 1.64 2.74 7.23
C SER A 212 0.71 2.04 8.21
N THR A 213 -0.06 2.84 8.95
CA THR A 213 -1.22 2.33 9.67
C THR A 213 -2.44 3.04 9.11
N GLN A 214 -3.31 2.29 8.45
CA GLN A 214 -4.67 2.77 8.15
C GLN A 214 -5.41 2.97 9.47
N ALA A 215 -6.04 4.12 9.66
CA ALA A 215 -7.12 4.20 10.64
C ALA A 215 -8.37 3.55 10.04
N PRO A 216 -9.44 3.34 10.85
CA PRO A 216 -10.68 2.79 10.35
C PRO A 216 -11.18 3.53 9.10
N GLU A 217 -11.72 2.76 8.15
CA GLU A 217 -12.25 3.25 6.88
C GLU A 217 -13.18 4.46 7.10
N GLY A 218 -13.03 5.49 6.26
CA GLY A 218 -13.86 6.70 6.31
C GLY A 218 -13.43 7.77 7.33
N THR A 219 -12.39 7.52 8.15
CA THR A 219 -11.89 8.54 9.10
C THR A 219 -10.91 9.52 8.49
N GLY A 220 -10.34 9.21 7.31
CA GLY A 220 -9.28 10.00 6.67
C GLY A 220 -7.97 10.07 7.48
N ASN A 221 -7.89 9.34 8.59
CA ASN A 221 -6.70 9.30 9.42
C ASN A 221 -5.80 8.18 8.92
N PHE A 222 -4.55 8.49 8.69
CA PHE A 222 -3.51 7.50 8.49
C PHE A 222 -2.25 8.03 9.15
N LYS A 223 -1.32 7.12 9.43
CA LYS A 223 0.03 7.48 9.81
C LYS A 223 0.98 6.82 8.82
N LEU A 224 1.92 7.60 8.30
CA LEU A 224 3.10 7.09 7.65
C LEU A 224 4.26 7.25 8.61
N ARG A 225 5.14 6.26 8.65
CA ARG A 225 6.39 6.34 9.40
C ARG A 225 7.52 5.87 8.52
N VAL A 226 8.64 6.58 8.57
CA VAL A 226 9.87 6.24 7.88
C VAL A 226 10.98 6.18 8.91
N GLY A 227 11.53 4.98 9.12
CA GLY A 227 12.61 4.78 10.08
C GLY A 227 13.97 4.81 9.40
N PHE A 228 14.92 5.50 10.03
CA PHE A 228 16.28 5.72 9.54
C PHE A 228 17.22 6.08 10.69
N VAL A 229 18.52 6.08 10.46
CA VAL A 229 19.48 6.61 11.43
C VAL A 229 19.69 8.10 11.16
N SER A 230 19.24 8.97 12.07
CA SER A 230 19.37 10.42 11.90
C SER A 230 20.79 10.91 12.18
N ALA A 231 21.26 11.92 11.43
CA ALA A 231 22.53 12.60 11.71
C ALA A 231 22.53 13.31 13.07
N GLY A 232 21.35 13.72 13.57
CA GLY A 232 21.20 14.35 14.89
C GLY A 232 21.22 13.35 16.06
N SER A 233 21.11 12.05 15.80
CA SER A 233 21.21 11.00 16.83
C SER A 233 21.91 9.77 16.27
N PRO A 234 23.23 9.89 15.96
CA PRO A 234 23.98 8.83 15.31
C PRO A 234 23.93 7.51 16.08
N GLY A 235 23.88 6.39 15.35
CA GLY A 235 23.86 5.04 15.92
C GLY A 235 22.53 4.64 16.58
N THR A 236 21.51 5.49 16.54
CA THR A 236 20.17 5.18 17.06
C THR A 236 19.12 5.29 15.95
N LEU A 237 18.08 4.46 16.05
CA LEU A 237 16.95 4.52 15.11
C LEU A 237 16.08 5.74 15.43
N SER A 238 15.79 6.52 14.41
CA SER A 238 14.85 7.65 14.42
C SER A 238 13.69 7.36 13.48
N GLU A 239 12.53 7.97 13.71
CA GLU A 239 11.39 7.88 12.80
C GLU A 239 10.93 9.27 12.39
N ALA A 240 10.63 9.45 11.10
CA ALA A 240 9.80 10.55 10.62
C ALA A 240 8.35 10.07 10.56
N GLU A 241 7.42 10.76 11.23
CA GLU A 241 5.99 10.45 11.22
C GLU A 241 5.23 11.52 10.44
N PHE A 242 4.37 11.11 9.52
CA PHE A 242 3.39 11.97 8.87
C PHE A 242 2.05 11.88 9.61
N ASN A 243 1.47 13.05 9.87
CA ASN A 243 0.08 13.19 10.28
C ASN A 243 -0.59 14.26 9.39
N PRO A 244 -1.78 14.00 8.81
CA PRO A 244 -2.46 14.94 7.94
C PRO A 244 -2.67 16.34 8.55
N SER A 245 -2.83 16.43 9.87
CA SER A 245 -3.08 17.70 10.58
C SER A 245 -1.82 18.51 10.88
N THR A 246 -0.66 17.86 11.02
CA THR A 246 0.59 18.52 11.45
C THR A 246 1.73 18.41 10.42
N GLY A 247 1.52 17.64 9.35
CA GLY A 247 2.56 17.28 8.41
C GLY A 247 3.58 16.30 9.00
N TRP A 248 4.76 16.28 8.39
CA TRP A 248 5.89 15.47 8.80
C TRP A 248 6.60 16.03 10.03
N LYS A 249 7.02 15.15 10.94
CA LYS A 249 7.83 15.50 12.11
C LYS A 249 8.76 14.34 12.47
N LEU A 250 9.89 14.65 13.11
CA LEU A 250 10.72 13.62 13.73
C LEU A 250 10.05 13.18 15.04
N VAL A 251 9.99 11.87 15.28
CA VAL A 251 9.48 11.27 16.51
C VAL A 251 10.51 10.30 17.09
N GLN A 252 10.47 10.14 18.42
CA GLN A 252 11.25 9.10 19.08
C GLN A 252 10.55 7.76 18.93
N LEU A 253 11.34 6.73 18.62
CA LEU A 253 10.88 5.36 18.66
C LEU A 253 10.45 5.02 20.09
N GLN A 254 9.17 4.79 20.30
CA GLN A 254 8.67 4.25 21.57
C GLN A 254 8.72 2.72 21.45
N ALA A 255 9.67 2.11 22.16
CA ALA A 255 9.79 0.66 22.30
C ALA A 255 8.89 0.16 23.44
#